data_AF-A0AAV2T2V2-F1
#
_entry.id   AF-A0AAV2T2V2-F1
#
_cell.length_a   1.000
_cell.length_b   1.000
_cell.length_c   1.000
_cell.angle_alpha   90.00
_cell.angle_beta   90.00
_cell.angle_gamma   90.00
#
_symmetry.space_group_name_H-M   'P 1'
#
loop_
_entity.id
_entity.type
_entity.pdbx_description
1 polymer ?
#
loop_
_entity_poly.entity_id
_entity_poly.type
_entity_poly.pdbx_seq_one_letter_code
_entity_poly.pdbx_strand_id
1 'polypeptide(L)'
;MIVEKSQADSRLGSVEYDFEEYKKAKRLESEEYTRKLESAQLLNERLQEQVNKLQSAITSCRMVTEAKEERVHHLEVYLTKLPTAEEHQEILHKLEVTHQKLMDTEQQLKNEKSRIEQLEARLGEARALIKRKEECEELLRTQLNGALQKIHQKEIHSSDLVNGRAIPESMEDLHFELERYRTAYNQAKKLLEAESRRAEAANARQKMEKLQFEEQIAREEATVTGLKATLSSSRAQIDQLKERINQLNEEQQDLLSSLLDLKVGLSRAVKAWKSSGGGRRVRLLTHLRKAVEEVTLLTNFLFSLAKKESLNLEELLFQPQEDPSLTLIDEADDSEEPTTDNEAMTEFSDLTKGSVENMDIFNSSSIKSLSSVFDNCDETALLTQISSVQNTLVKLQQLRQQLIDSYANHLGGKLDCNVQ
;
A
#
# COMPACT_ATOMS: atom_id res chain seq x y z
N MET A 1 31.46 -99.33 21.40
CA MET A 1 30.58 -98.71 22.42
C MET A 1 31.13 -97.42 23.06
N ILE A 2 32.21 -97.42 23.85
CA ILE A 2 32.66 -96.18 24.54
C ILE A 2 33.20 -95.11 23.56
N VAL A 3 33.96 -95.53 22.56
CA VAL A 3 34.53 -94.62 21.53
C VAL A 3 33.44 -94.02 20.64
N GLU A 4 32.44 -94.82 20.24
CA GLU A 4 31.32 -94.35 19.40
C GLU A 4 30.44 -93.33 20.12
N LYS A 5 30.25 -93.48 21.44
CA LYS A 5 29.48 -92.53 22.25
C LYS A 5 30.18 -91.18 22.36
N SER A 6 31.49 -91.17 22.64
CA SER A 6 32.29 -89.94 22.66
C SER A 6 32.32 -89.23 21.29
N GLN A 7 32.36 -90.00 20.21
CA GLN A 7 32.32 -89.44 18.84
C GLN A 7 30.94 -88.87 18.49
N ALA A 8 29.86 -89.47 18.99
CA ALA A 8 28.51 -88.93 18.85
C ALA A 8 28.31 -87.64 19.66
N ASP A 9 28.80 -87.60 20.90
CA ASP A 9 28.70 -86.42 21.77
C ASP A 9 29.50 -85.23 21.21
N SER A 10 30.70 -85.48 20.65
CA SER A 10 31.49 -84.44 19.97
C SER A 10 30.81 -83.91 18.71
N ARG A 11 30.14 -84.78 17.93
CA ARG A 11 29.36 -84.37 16.76
C ARG A 11 28.13 -83.58 17.17
N LEU A 12 27.45 -83.98 18.24
CA LEU A 12 26.30 -83.26 18.78
C LEU A 12 26.69 -81.84 19.21
N GLY A 13 27.79 -81.69 19.96
CA GLY A 13 28.30 -80.38 20.37
C GLY A 13 28.72 -79.48 19.20
N SER A 14 29.29 -80.05 18.12
CA SER A 14 29.59 -79.30 16.90
C SER A 14 28.32 -78.78 16.21
N VAL A 15 27.29 -79.63 16.10
CA VAL A 15 26.01 -79.25 15.49
C VAL A 15 25.27 -78.21 16.34
N GLU A 16 25.32 -78.31 17.66
CA GLU A 16 24.75 -77.31 18.58
C GLU A 16 25.47 -75.96 18.47
N TYR A 17 26.79 -75.96 18.32
CA TYR A 17 27.58 -74.76 18.07
C TYR A 17 27.19 -74.10 16.74
N ASP A 18 27.17 -74.87 15.65
CA ASP A 18 26.80 -74.37 14.31
C ASP A 18 25.36 -73.83 14.31
N PHE A 19 24.46 -74.48 15.06
CA PHE A 19 23.07 -74.04 15.19
C PHE A 19 22.95 -72.71 15.96
N GLU A 20 23.67 -72.53 17.07
CA GLU A 20 23.68 -71.25 17.79
C GLU A 20 24.39 -70.15 16.99
N GLU A 21 25.42 -70.46 16.21
CA GLU A 21 26.06 -69.52 15.29
C GLU A 21 25.11 -69.09 14.17
N TYR A 22 24.39 -70.05 13.55
CA TYR A 22 23.32 -69.76 12.59
C TYR A 22 22.22 -68.88 13.20
N LYS A 23 21.79 -69.19 14.44
CA LYS A 23 20.75 -68.42 15.15
C LYS A 23 21.22 -67.00 15.48
N LYS A 24 22.50 -66.79 15.79
CA LYS A 24 23.10 -65.46 15.97
C LYS A 24 23.16 -64.71 14.64
N ALA A 25 23.63 -65.34 13.56
CA ALA A 25 23.66 -64.76 12.23
C ALA A 25 22.26 -64.35 11.74
N LYS A 26 21.24 -65.19 11.98
CA LYS A 26 19.84 -64.90 11.64
C LYS A 26 19.27 -63.71 12.42
N ARG A 27 19.63 -63.58 13.71
CA ARG A 27 19.26 -62.41 14.53
C ARG A 27 19.89 -61.13 13.99
N LEU A 28 21.19 -61.15 13.70
CA LEU A 28 21.90 -60.00 13.12
C LEU A 28 21.30 -59.58 11.78
N GLU A 29 20.97 -60.55 10.91
CA GLU A 29 20.30 -60.31 9.64
C GLU A 29 18.93 -59.63 9.84
N SER A 30 18.11 -60.14 10.77
CA SER A 30 16.81 -59.55 11.11
C SER A 30 16.93 -58.14 11.70
N GLU A 31 17.93 -57.89 12.55
CA GLU A 31 18.23 -56.58 13.11
C GLU A 31 18.70 -55.58 12.04
N GLU A 32 19.42 -56.05 11.01
CA GLU A 32 19.83 -55.22 9.89
C GLU A 32 18.64 -54.85 9.00
N TYR A 33 17.74 -55.80 8.72
CA TYR A 33 16.51 -55.52 7.97
C TYR A 33 15.58 -54.56 8.70
N THR A 34 15.42 -54.70 10.02
CA THR A 34 14.62 -53.77 10.83
C THR A 34 15.21 -52.37 10.84
N ARG A 35 16.53 -52.22 11.01
CA ARG A 35 17.22 -50.92 10.88
C ARG A 35 17.04 -50.28 9.51
N LYS A 36 17.13 -51.06 8.43
CA LYS A 36 16.88 -50.57 7.05
C LYS A 36 15.44 -50.13 6.86
N LEU A 37 14.47 -50.88 7.41
CA LEU A 37 13.05 -50.56 7.34
C LEU A 37 12.74 -49.27 8.11
N GLU A 38 13.27 -49.11 9.33
CA GLU A 38 13.11 -47.90 10.15
C GLU A 38 13.74 -46.67 9.47
N SER A 39 14.93 -46.81 8.89
CA SER A 39 15.59 -45.75 8.12
C SER A 39 14.75 -45.33 6.90
N ALA A 40 14.20 -46.29 6.17
CA ALA A 40 13.31 -46.03 5.04
C ALA A 40 11.98 -45.37 5.46
N GLN A 41 11.44 -45.75 6.62
CA GLN A 41 10.25 -45.12 7.19
C GLN A 41 10.50 -43.65 7.55
N LEU A 42 11.60 -43.35 8.25
CA LEU A 42 11.99 -41.98 8.58
C LEU A 42 12.20 -41.12 7.33
N LEU A 43 12.78 -41.69 6.27
CA LEU A 43 12.95 -40.99 4.99
C LEU A 43 11.60 -40.70 4.32
N ASN A 44 10.67 -41.67 4.32
CA ASN A 44 9.31 -41.45 3.82
C ASN A 44 8.57 -40.38 4.61
N GLU A 45 8.64 -40.39 5.94
CA GLU A 45 8.04 -39.36 6.79
C GLU A 45 8.58 -37.97 6.45
N ARG A 46 9.91 -37.83 6.31
CA ARG A 46 10.55 -36.58 5.91
C ARG A 46 10.09 -36.11 4.52
N LEU A 47 10.00 -37.01 3.55
CA LEU A 47 9.50 -36.68 2.21
C LEU A 47 8.03 -36.26 2.26
N GLN A 48 7.21 -36.93 3.07
CA GLN A 48 5.80 -36.59 3.25
C GLN A 48 5.64 -35.19 3.86
N GLU A 49 6.45 -34.83 4.86
CA GLU A 49 6.48 -33.48 5.42
C GLU A 49 6.87 -32.43 4.36
N GLN A 50 7.87 -32.72 3.52
CA GLN A 50 8.26 -31.82 2.44
C GLN A 50 7.15 -31.64 1.42
N VAL A 51 6.46 -32.72 1.03
CA VAL A 51 5.30 -32.67 0.13
C VAL A 51 4.19 -31.81 0.74
N ASN A 52 3.87 -32.00 2.02
CA ASN A 52 2.84 -31.20 2.71
C ASN A 52 3.22 -29.72 2.77
N LYS A 53 4.48 -29.39 3.05
CA LYS A 53 4.99 -28.01 3.03
C LYS A 53 4.84 -27.39 1.64
N LEU A 54 5.26 -28.09 0.59
CA LEU A 54 5.12 -27.63 -0.79
C LEU A 54 3.66 -27.46 -1.21
N GLN A 55 2.77 -28.39 -0.82
CA GLN A 55 1.34 -28.25 -1.06
C GLN A 55 0.75 -27.02 -0.39
N SER A 56 1.11 -26.76 0.88
CA SER A 56 0.67 -25.56 1.59
C SER A 56 1.15 -24.27 0.91
N ALA A 57 2.42 -24.24 0.46
CA ALA A 57 2.97 -23.11 -0.29
C ALA A 57 2.25 -22.89 -1.63
N ILE A 58 1.98 -23.96 -2.38
CA ILE A 58 1.21 -23.89 -3.64
C ILE A 58 -0.19 -23.34 -3.39
N THR A 59 -0.88 -23.80 -2.34
CA THR A 59 -2.22 -23.30 -2.02
C THR A 59 -2.21 -21.82 -1.66
N SER A 60 -1.21 -21.35 -0.91
CA SER A 60 -1.05 -19.94 -0.56
C SER A 60 -0.75 -19.08 -1.80
N CYS A 61 0.20 -19.49 -2.65
CA CYS A 61 0.52 -18.80 -3.91
C CYS A 61 -0.69 -18.71 -4.86
N ARG A 62 -1.53 -19.76 -4.90
CA ARG A 62 -2.76 -19.75 -5.68
C ARG A 62 -3.74 -18.68 -5.17
N MET A 63 -3.98 -18.60 -3.86
CA MET A 63 -4.86 -17.58 -3.30
C MET A 63 -4.37 -16.16 -3.56
N VAL A 64 -3.05 -15.93 -3.48
CA VAL A 64 -2.45 -14.62 -3.81
C VAL A 64 -2.64 -14.27 -5.28
N THR A 65 -2.51 -15.26 -6.18
CA THR A 65 -2.74 -15.07 -7.62
C THR A 65 -4.20 -14.73 -7.90
N GLU A 66 -5.14 -15.48 -7.33
CA GLU A 66 -6.59 -15.22 -7.46
C GLU A 66 -6.95 -13.79 -6.99
N ALA A 67 -6.43 -13.36 -5.83
CA ALA A 67 -6.65 -11.99 -5.33
C ALA A 67 -6.06 -10.91 -6.26
N LYS A 68 -4.91 -11.18 -6.89
CA LYS A 68 -4.31 -10.27 -7.89
C LYS A 68 -5.12 -10.23 -9.17
N GLU A 69 -5.63 -11.37 -9.65
CA GLU A 69 -6.51 -11.46 -10.81
C GLU A 69 -7.81 -10.67 -10.59
N GLU A 70 -8.44 -10.83 -9.43
CA GLU A 70 -9.61 -10.04 -9.05
C GLU A 70 -9.29 -8.54 -9.04
N ARG A 71 -8.16 -8.13 -8.45
CA ARG A 71 -7.75 -6.72 -8.45
C ARG A 71 -7.53 -6.17 -9.85
N VAL A 72 -6.89 -6.94 -10.73
CA VAL A 72 -6.69 -6.54 -12.15
C VAL A 72 -8.04 -6.39 -12.84
N HIS A 73 -8.96 -7.33 -12.64
CA HIS A 73 -10.31 -7.24 -13.20
C HIS A 73 -11.05 -5.98 -12.74
N HIS A 74 -10.97 -5.63 -11.45
CA HIS A 74 -11.54 -4.39 -10.93
C HIS A 74 -10.93 -3.14 -11.59
N LEU A 75 -9.61 -3.15 -11.83
CA LEU A 75 -8.92 -2.04 -12.50
C LEU A 75 -9.33 -1.95 -13.98
N GLU A 76 -9.50 -3.06 -14.69
CA GLU A 76 -9.99 -3.09 -16.08
C GLU A 76 -11.42 -2.54 -16.18
N VAL A 77 -12.31 -2.95 -15.27
CA VAL A 77 -13.67 -2.42 -15.19
C VAL A 77 -13.68 -0.93 -14.85
N TYR A 78 -12.75 -0.46 -14.03
CA TYR A 78 -12.63 0.96 -13.73
C TYR A 78 -12.12 1.76 -14.95
N LEU A 79 -11.09 1.26 -15.63
CA LEU A 79 -10.51 1.89 -16.81
C LEU A 79 -11.51 2.01 -17.96
N THR A 80 -12.37 1.00 -18.15
CA THR A 80 -13.43 1.04 -19.18
C THR A 80 -14.55 2.04 -18.88
N LYS A 81 -14.71 2.46 -17.61
CA LYS A 81 -15.69 3.48 -17.19
C LYS A 81 -15.14 4.90 -17.22
N LEU A 82 -13.83 5.08 -17.41
CA LEU A 82 -13.25 6.41 -17.51
C LEU A 82 -13.65 7.03 -18.85
N PRO A 83 -13.97 8.34 -18.86
CA PRO A 83 -14.24 9.05 -20.10
C PRO A 83 -13.06 8.91 -21.05
N THR A 84 -13.33 8.57 -22.31
CA THR A 84 -12.26 8.52 -23.31
C THR A 84 -11.76 9.93 -23.61
N ALA A 85 -10.54 10.03 -24.14
CA ALA A 85 -9.99 11.32 -24.55
C ALA A 85 -10.89 12.04 -25.58
N GLU A 86 -11.58 11.26 -26.42
CA GLU A 86 -12.55 11.75 -27.41
C GLU A 86 -13.79 12.33 -26.73
N GLU A 87 -14.37 11.64 -25.74
CA GLU A 87 -15.51 12.16 -24.96
C GLU A 87 -15.15 13.44 -24.21
N HIS A 88 -13.93 13.53 -23.67
CA HIS A 88 -13.46 14.75 -23.02
C HIS A 88 -13.32 15.91 -24.02
N GLN A 89 -12.77 15.65 -25.22
CA GLN A 89 -12.69 16.65 -26.28
C GLN A 89 -14.07 17.11 -26.76
N GLU A 90 -15.04 16.20 -26.87
CA GLU A 90 -16.42 16.57 -27.17
C GLU A 90 -17.04 17.47 -26.09
N ILE A 91 -16.81 17.17 -24.82
CA ILE A 91 -17.29 17.99 -23.70
C ILE A 91 -16.65 19.37 -23.75
N LEU A 92 -15.34 19.46 -23.99
CA LEU A 92 -14.64 20.73 -24.14
C LEU A 92 -15.20 21.55 -25.31
N HIS A 93 -15.41 20.94 -26.48
CA HIS A 93 -16.00 21.62 -27.61
C HIS A 93 -17.44 22.09 -27.32
N LYS A 94 -18.26 21.26 -26.65
CA LYS A 94 -19.61 21.65 -26.19
C LYS A 94 -19.53 22.84 -25.21
N LEU A 95 -18.54 22.86 -24.33
CA LEU A 95 -18.31 23.97 -23.40
C LEU A 95 -17.89 25.26 -24.13
N GLU A 96 -17.00 25.18 -25.12
CA GLU A 96 -16.61 26.34 -25.94
C GLU A 96 -17.80 26.91 -26.71
N VAL A 97 -18.61 26.05 -27.35
CA VAL A 97 -19.81 26.48 -28.07
C VAL A 97 -20.83 27.13 -27.13
N THR A 98 -21.03 26.60 -25.93
CA THR A 98 -21.94 27.20 -24.95
C THR A 98 -21.42 28.51 -24.40
N HIS A 99 -20.10 28.62 -24.17
CA HIS A 99 -19.46 29.87 -23.77
C HIS A 99 -19.62 30.95 -24.83
N GLN A 100 -19.41 30.62 -26.11
CA GLN A 100 -19.60 31.57 -27.21
C GLN A 100 -21.05 32.07 -27.28
N LYS A 101 -22.03 31.16 -27.15
CA LYS A 101 -23.45 31.53 -27.10
C LYS A 101 -23.77 32.47 -25.94
N LEU A 102 -23.14 32.27 -24.78
CA LEU A 102 -23.33 33.10 -23.60
C LEU A 102 -22.77 34.52 -23.85
N MET A 103 -21.58 34.63 -24.45
CA MET A 103 -21.01 35.92 -24.85
C MET A 103 -21.91 36.67 -25.83
N ASP A 104 -22.48 35.96 -26.81
CA ASP A 104 -23.38 36.56 -27.79
C ASP A 104 -24.69 37.07 -27.14
N THR A 105 -25.27 36.31 -26.20
CA THR A 105 -26.50 36.73 -25.50
C THR A 105 -26.24 37.87 -24.50
N GLU A 106 -25.08 37.91 -23.84
CA GLU A 106 -24.67 39.04 -23.01
C GLU A 106 -24.54 40.33 -23.83
N GLN A 107 -23.96 40.24 -25.03
CA GLN A 107 -23.85 41.39 -25.92
C GLN A 107 -25.23 41.85 -26.42
N GLN A 108 -26.13 40.92 -26.74
CA GLN A 108 -27.52 41.25 -27.08
C GLN A 108 -28.24 41.94 -25.92
N LEU A 109 -28.08 41.43 -24.69
CA LEU A 109 -28.67 42.01 -23.49
C LEU A 109 -28.17 43.43 -23.24
N LYS A 110 -26.87 43.68 -23.46
CA LYS A 110 -26.30 45.03 -23.37
C LYS A 110 -26.91 45.98 -24.40
N ASN A 111 -27.13 45.51 -25.63
CA ASN A 111 -27.75 46.30 -26.69
C ASN A 111 -29.22 46.62 -26.36
N GLU A 112 -30.00 45.63 -25.92
CA GLU A 112 -31.41 45.82 -25.55
C GLU A 112 -31.56 46.74 -24.33
N LYS A 113 -30.66 46.63 -23.35
CA LYS A 113 -30.62 47.58 -22.22
C LYS A 113 -30.43 49.02 -22.70
N SER A 114 -29.49 49.26 -23.61
CA SER A 114 -29.27 50.60 -24.18
C SER A 114 -30.49 51.11 -24.97
N ARG A 115 -31.23 50.20 -25.62
CA ARG A 115 -32.46 50.52 -26.34
C ARG A 115 -33.61 50.87 -25.38
N ILE A 116 -33.74 50.16 -24.27
CA ILE A 116 -34.71 50.46 -23.21
C ILE A 116 -34.42 51.84 -22.62
N GLU A 117 -33.16 52.14 -22.27
CA GLU A 117 -32.76 53.45 -21.74
C GLU A 117 -33.15 54.60 -22.70
N GLN A 118 -32.97 54.41 -24.02
CA GLN A 118 -33.40 55.38 -25.03
C GLN A 118 -34.93 55.54 -25.09
N LEU A 119 -35.68 54.44 -24.98
CA LEU A 119 -37.15 54.48 -24.98
C LEU A 119 -37.69 55.14 -23.71
N GLU A 120 -37.09 54.88 -22.55
CA GLU A 120 -37.44 55.53 -21.29
C GLU A 120 -37.21 57.04 -21.35
N ALA A 121 -36.09 57.49 -21.94
CA ALA A 121 -35.82 58.90 -22.17
C ALA A 121 -36.89 59.57 -23.06
N ARG A 122 -37.23 58.96 -24.21
CA ARG A 122 -38.29 59.45 -25.11
C ARG A 122 -39.66 59.48 -24.43
N LEU A 123 -39.95 58.48 -23.60
CA LEU A 123 -41.20 58.43 -22.83
C LEU A 123 -41.25 59.55 -21.78
N GLY A 124 -40.12 59.84 -21.13
CA GLY A 124 -39.95 60.99 -20.24
C GLY A 124 -40.23 62.32 -20.94
N GLU A 125 -39.68 62.54 -22.13
CA GLU A 125 -39.94 63.72 -22.96
C GLU A 125 -41.42 63.86 -23.36
N ALA A 126 -42.04 62.77 -23.82
CA ALA A 126 -43.45 62.75 -24.17
C ALA A 126 -44.36 63.07 -22.97
N ARG A 127 -44.05 62.52 -21.79
CA ARG A 127 -44.77 62.86 -20.53
C ARG A 127 -44.63 64.34 -20.18
N ALA A 128 -43.45 64.93 -20.35
CA ALA A 128 -43.25 66.36 -20.12
C ALA A 128 -44.06 67.24 -21.09
N LEU A 129 -44.18 66.84 -22.36
CA LEU A 129 -45.02 67.53 -23.33
C LEU A 129 -46.51 67.43 -23.00
N ILE A 130 -46.97 66.25 -22.53
CA ILE A 130 -48.36 66.07 -22.09
C ILE A 130 -48.67 66.98 -20.91
N LYS A 131 -47.81 67.01 -19.88
CA LYS A 131 -47.99 67.92 -18.72
C LYS A 131 -48.13 69.39 -19.13
N ARG A 132 -47.27 69.87 -20.05
CA ARG A 132 -47.38 71.25 -20.57
C ARG A 132 -48.70 71.50 -21.29
N LYS A 133 -49.23 70.52 -22.02
CA LYS A 133 -50.53 70.63 -22.70
C LYS A 133 -51.68 70.62 -21.70
N GLU A 134 -51.62 69.78 -20.66
CA GLU A 134 -52.59 69.76 -19.56
C GLU A 134 -52.62 71.12 -18.84
N GLU A 135 -51.47 71.70 -18.52
CA GLU A 135 -51.37 73.05 -17.93
C GLU A 135 -51.98 74.13 -18.83
N CYS A 136 -51.72 74.09 -20.14
CA CYS A 136 -52.35 74.99 -21.12
C CYS A 136 -53.86 74.79 -21.19
N GLU A 137 -54.34 73.54 -21.15
CA GLU A 137 -55.76 73.23 -21.18
C GLU A 137 -56.46 73.72 -19.90
N GLU A 138 -55.86 73.55 -18.72
CA GLU A 138 -56.36 74.10 -17.47
C GLU A 138 -56.44 75.63 -17.50
N LEU A 139 -55.44 76.30 -18.07
CA LEU A 139 -55.47 77.75 -18.27
C LEU A 139 -56.62 78.17 -19.21
N LEU A 140 -56.85 77.43 -20.30
CA LEU A 140 -57.98 77.69 -21.19
C LEU A 140 -59.33 77.43 -20.52
N ARG A 141 -59.45 76.36 -19.72
CA ARG A 141 -60.66 76.04 -18.94
C ARG A 141 -60.97 77.13 -17.93
N THR A 142 -59.97 77.65 -17.21
CA THR A 142 -60.16 78.76 -16.26
C THR A 142 -60.58 80.05 -16.97
N GLN A 143 -60.01 80.36 -18.13
CA GLN A 143 -60.43 81.50 -18.96
C GLN A 143 -61.88 81.36 -19.46
N LEU A 144 -62.25 80.17 -19.95
CA LEU A 144 -63.61 79.88 -20.41
C LEU A 144 -64.62 80.00 -19.27
N ASN A 145 -64.31 79.43 -18.09
CA ASN A 145 -65.15 79.55 -16.91
C ASN A 145 -65.34 81.01 -16.48
N GLY A 146 -64.28 81.82 -16.53
CA GLY A 146 -64.37 83.26 -16.26
C GLY A 146 -65.23 84.01 -17.29
N ALA A 147 -65.19 83.62 -18.57
CA ALA A 147 -66.04 84.18 -19.61
C ALA A 147 -67.52 83.76 -19.42
N LEU A 148 -67.78 82.50 -19.11
CA LEU A 148 -69.11 81.99 -18.80
C LEU A 148 -69.70 82.67 -17.56
N GLN A 149 -68.91 82.89 -16.51
CA GLN A 149 -69.37 83.60 -15.31
C GLN A 149 -69.72 85.07 -15.61
N LYS A 150 -69.00 85.73 -16.53
CA LYS A 150 -69.34 87.08 -17.03
C LYS A 150 -70.63 87.08 -17.87
N ILE A 151 -70.86 86.03 -18.65
CA ILE A 151 -72.11 85.83 -19.39
C ILE A 151 -73.26 85.59 -18.40
N HIS A 152 -73.11 84.71 -17.40
CA HIS A 152 -74.10 84.51 -16.36
C HIS A 152 -74.37 85.78 -15.52
N GLN A 153 -73.35 86.60 -15.22
CA GLN A 153 -73.56 87.90 -14.58
C GLN A 153 -74.36 88.88 -15.47
N LYS A 154 -74.21 88.79 -16.80
CA LYS A 154 -75.04 89.52 -17.78
C LYS A 154 -76.44 88.92 -17.93
N GLU A 155 -76.60 87.60 -17.85
CA GLU A 155 -77.88 86.90 -17.93
C GLU A 155 -78.72 87.06 -16.65
N ILE A 156 -78.10 87.27 -15.48
CA ILE A 156 -78.81 87.62 -14.23
C ILE A 156 -79.48 89.03 -14.32
N HIS A 157 -79.13 89.84 -15.33
CA HIS A 157 -79.81 91.12 -15.63
C HIS A 157 -80.78 91.04 -16.83
N SER A 158 -81.07 89.84 -17.33
CA SER A 158 -82.09 89.62 -18.36
C SER A 158 -82.73 88.24 -18.20
N SER A 159 -83.47 88.03 -17.11
CA SER A 159 -84.40 86.91 -17.01
C SER A 159 -85.78 87.35 -17.50
N ASP A 160 -86.07 87.15 -18.78
CA ASP A 160 -87.43 86.93 -19.24
C ASP A 160 -87.40 86.14 -20.54
N LEU A 161 -88.27 85.13 -20.61
CA LEU A 161 -88.63 84.29 -21.78
C LEU A 161 -87.63 83.12 -22.05
N VAL A 162 -88.02 81.88 -22.33
CA VAL A 162 -89.34 81.29 -22.62
C VAL A 162 -89.23 79.76 -22.47
N ASN A 163 -90.28 79.16 -21.90
CA ASN A 163 -90.55 77.72 -21.96
C ASN A 163 -90.70 77.25 -23.41
N GLY A 164 -89.76 76.42 -23.88
CA GLY A 164 -89.72 75.85 -25.22
C GLY A 164 -89.87 74.33 -25.21
N ARG A 165 -91.12 73.89 -25.13
CA ARG A 165 -91.71 72.65 -25.67
C ARG A 165 -90.72 71.69 -26.39
N ALA A 166 -90.49 70.50 -25.82
CA ALA A 166 -89.72 69.43 -26.45
C ALA A 166 -90.26 69.10 -27.85
N ILE A 167 -89.38 69.26 -28.85
CA ILE A 167 -89.60 68.99 -30.28
C ILE A 167 -89.21 67.52 -30.52
N PRO A 168 -89.88 66.77 -31.43
CA PRO A 168 -89.53 65.40 -31.79
C PRO A 168 -88.05 65.20 -32.22
N GLU A 169 -87.36 66.24 -32.71
CA GLU A 169 -85.92 66.24 -33.04
C GLU A 169 -85.04 65.92 -31.81
N SER A 170 -85.45 66.28 -30.59
CA SER A 170 -84.71 65.95 -29.37
C SER A 170 -84.73 64.45 -29.03
N MET A 171 -85.73 63.70 -29.51
CA MET A 171 -85.75 62.24 -29.35
C MET A 171 -84.85 61.54 -30.36
N GLU A 172 -84.72 62.07 -31.57
CA GLU A 172 -83.77 61.57 -32.58
C GLU A 172 -82.32 61.84 -32.14
N ASP A 173 -82.02 63.04 -31.65
CA ASP A 173 -80.71 63.37 -31.08
C ASP A 173 -80.37 62.49 -29.87
N LEU A 174 -81.34 62.25 -28.97
CA LEU A 174 -81.17 61.34 -27.85
C LEU A 174 -80.96 59.89 -28.30
N HIS A 175 -81.63 59.46 -29.38
CA HIS A 175 -81.43 58.13 -29.97
C HIS A 175 -80.04 57.99 -30.59
N PHE A 176 -79.57 59.00 -31.34
CA PHE A 176 -78.21 59.05 -31.87
C PHE A 176 -77.16 59.03 -30.76
N GLU A 177 -77.40 59.75 -29.66
CA GLU A 177 -76.51 59.78 -28.52
C GLU A 177 -76.50 58.43 -27.77
N LEU A 178 -77.66 57.80 -27.59
CA LEU A 178 -77.76 56.43 -27.05
C LEU A 178 -77.03 55.40 -27.93
N GLU A 179 -77.14 55.51 -29.25
CA GLU A 179 -76.44 54.64 -30.20
C GLU A 179 -74.92 54.87 -30.15
N ARG A 180 -74.48 56.12 -29.99
CA ARG A 180 -73.07 56.48 -29.75
C ARG A 180 -72.56 55.89 -28.44
N TYR A 181 -73.34 55.94 -27.36
CA TYR A 181 -72.98 55.29 -26.09
C TYR A 181 -72.93 53.78 -26.21
N ARG A 182 -73.89 53.17 -26.92
CA ARG A 182 -73.93 51.72 -27.12
C ARG A 182 -72.73 51.22 -27.92
N THR A 183 -72.32 51.94 -28.97
CA THR A 183 -71.13 51.62 -29.76
C THR A 183 -69.85 51.82 -28.94
N ALA A 184 -69.71 52.93 -28.20
CA ALA A 184 -68.58 53.15 -27.29
C ALA A 184 -68.50 52.08 -26.19
N TYR A 185 -69.63 51.69 -25.60
CA TYR A 185 -69.71 50.62 -24.61
C TYR A 185 -69.26 49.28 -25.21
N ASN A 186 -69.74 48.93 -26.41
CA ASN A 186 -69.33 47.70 -27.09
C ASN A 186 -67.83 47.69 -27.44
N GLN A 187 -67.26 48.85 -27.79
CA GLN A 187 -65.82 48.99 -28.03
C GLN A 187 -65.02 48.81 -26.73
N ALA A 188 -65.44 49.47 -25.65
CA ALA A 188 -64.81 49.34 -24.33
C ALA A 188 -64.87 47.90 -23.81
N LYS A 189 -66.01 47.22 -23.98
CA LYS A 189 -66.17 45.80 -23.65
C LYS A 189 -65.17 44.91 -24.41
N LYS A 190 -65.00 45.12 -25.71
CA LYS A 190 -64.01 44.37 -26.52
C LYS A 190 -62.58 44.61 -26.06
N LEU A 191 -62.23 45.85 -25.68
CA LEU A 191 -60.91 46.16 -25.14
C LEU A 191 -60.68 45.49 -23.79
N LEU A 192 -61.67 45.49 -22.90
CA LEU A 192 -61.58 44.82 -21.62
C LEU A 192 -61.43 43.29 -21.77
N GLU A 193 -62.20 42.68 -22.68
CA GLU A 193 -62.05 41.25 -23.00
C GLU A 193 -60.67 40.94 -23.60
N ALA A 194 -60.14 41.80 -24.47
CA ALA A 194 -58.81 41.65 -25.02
C ALA A 194 -57.72 41.79 -23.94
N GLU A 195 -57.86 42.73 -23.01
CA GLU A 195 -56.93 42.93 -21.91
C GLU A 195 -56.99 41.78 -20.89
N SER A 196 -58.19 41.26 -20.58
CA SER A 196 -58.34 40.05 -19.75
C SER A 196 -57.61 38.86 -20.36
N ARG A 197 -57.75 38.63 -21.67
CA ARG A 197 -57.03 37.56 -22.38
C ARG A 197 -55.51 37.76 -22.36
N ARG A 198 -55.03 39.01 -22.48
CA ARG A 198 -53.58 39.31 -22.36
C ARG A 198 -53.08 39.04 -20.95
N ALA A 199 -53.82 39.44 -19.92
CA ALA A 199 -53.47 39.20 -18.53
C ALA A 199 -53.45 37.69 -18.22
N GLU A 200 -54.42 36.93 -18.70
CA GLU A 200 -54.46 35.46 -18.58
C GLU A 200 -53.25 34.81 -19.28
N ALA A 201 -52.92 35.24 -20.50
CA ALA A 201 -51.75 34.74 -21.23
C ALA A 201 -50.43 35.09 -20.53
N ALA A 202 -50.30 36.30 -19.95
CA ALA A 202 -49.14 36.70 -19.17
C ALA A 202 -49.00 35.87 -17.88
N ASN A 203 -50.09 35.63 -17.17
CA ASN A 203 -50.11 34.78 -15.98
C ASN A 203 -49.72 33.33 -16.31
N ALA A 204 -50.23 32.78 -17.42
CA ALA A 204 -49.85 31.45 -17.89
C ALA A 204 -48.33 31.35 -18.20
N ARG A 205 -47.75 32.38 -18.83
CA ARG A 205 -46.30 32.45 -19.07
C ARG A 205 -45.50 32.51 -17.78
N GLN A 206 -45.89 33.39 -16.85
CA GLN A 206 -45.23 33.52 -15.56
C GLN A 206 -45.26 32.21 -14.77
N LYS A 207 -46.39 31.47 -14.82
CA LYS A 207 -46.51 30.16 -14.18
C LYS A 207 -45.56 29.13 -14.81
N MET A 208 -45.41 29.13 -16.13
CA MET A 208 -44.48 28.24 -16.82
C MET A 208 -43.02 28.57 -16.50
N GLU A 209 -42.65 29.86 -16.51
CA GLU A 209 -41.31 30.30 -16.13
C GLU A 209 -40.99 29.93 -14.68
N LYS A 210 -41.95 30.13 -13.75
CA LYS A 210 -41.78 29.71 -12.36
C LYS A 210 -41.51 28.21 -12.22
N LEU A 211 -42.26 27.37 -12.93
CA LEU A 211 -42.03 25.92 -12.92
C LEU A 211 -40.65 25.55 -13.49
N GLN A 212 -40.19 26.24 -14.53
CA GLN A 212 -38.85 26.02 -15.09
C GLN A 212 -37.74 26.38 -14.10
N PHE A 213 -37.88 27.50 -13.38
CA PHE A 213 -36.92 27.88 -12.33
C PHE A 213 -36.94 26.88 -11.17
N GLU A 214 -38.11 26.44 -10.72
CA GLU A 214 -38.23 25.41 -9.68
C GLU A 214 -37.56 24.09 -10.09
N GLU A 215 -37.73 23.68 -11.35
CA GLU A 215 -37.06 22.48 -11.89
C GLU A 215 -35.53 22.65 -11.96
N GLN A 216 -35.04 23.83 -12.38
CA GLN A 216 -33.61 24.13 -12.40
C GLN A 216 -33.01 24.08 -10.99
N ILE A 217 -33.68 24.71 -10.02
CA ILE A 217 -33.26 24.67 -8.61
C ILE A 217 -33.20 23.22 -8.11
N ALA A 218 -34.23 22.41 -8.37
CA ALA A 218 -34.23 21.01 -7.95
C ALA A 218 -33.07 20.20 -8.56
N ARG A 219 -32.73 20.46 -9.82
CA ARG A 219 -31.57 19.82 -10.48
C ARG A 219 -30.25 20.26 -9.86
N GLU A 220 -30.08 21.55 -9.58
CA GLU A 220 -28.89 22.09 -8.93
C GLU A 220 -28.75 21.58 -7.48
N GLU A 221 -29.84 21.48 -6.74
CA GLU A 221 -29.84 20.89 -5.39
C GLU A 221 -29.43 19.41 -5.44
N ALA A 222 -29.90 18.65 -6.44
CA ALA A 222 -29.49 17.26 -6.65
C ALA A 222 -27.99 17.14 -7.00
N THR A 223 -27.45 18.05 -7.83
CA THR A 223 -26.01 18.02 -8.14
C THR A 223 -25.16 18.42 -6.94
N VAL A 224 -25.56 19.45 -6.18
CA VAL A 224 -24.85 19.89 -4.97
C VAL A 224 -24.85 18.79 -3.90
N THR A 225 -25.98 18.10 -3.71
CA THR A 225 -26.04 16.97 -2.77
C THR A 225 -25.16 15.80 -3.21
N GLY A 226 -25.14 15.48 -4.51
CA GLY A 226 -24.21 14.51 -5.10
C GLY A 226 -22.74 14.88 -4.87
N LEU A 227 -22.36 16.13 -5.15
CA LEU A 227 -21.00 16.65 -4.93
C LEU A 227 -20.62 16.65 -3.44
N LYS A 228 -21.56 16.95 -2.55
CA LYS A 228 -21.31 16.88 -1.10
C LYS A 228 -21.04 15.44 -0.65
N ALA A 229 -21.76 14.46 -1.20
CA ALA A 229 -21.53 13.06 -0.91
C ALA A 229 -20.14 12.60 -1.41
N THR A 230 -19.77 12.93 -2.65
CA THR A 230 -18.44 12.57 -3.20
C THR A 230 -17.31 13.24 -2.43
N LEU A 231 -17.45 14.50 -2.03
CA LEU A 231 -16.48 15.22 -1.21
C LEU A 231 -16.34 14.59 0.19
N SER A 232 -17.44 14.17 0.80
CA SER A 232 -17.39 13.47 2.10
C SER A 232 -16.66 12.11 2.01
N SER A 233 -16.90 11.36 0.93
CA SER A 233 -16.21 10.09 0.65
C SER A 233 -14.71 10.30 0.42
N SER A 234 -14.33 11.28 -0.40
CA SER A 234 -12.93 11.64 -0.63
C SER A 234 -12.23 12.07 0.66
N ARG A 235 -12.92 12.84 1.52
CA ARG A 235 -12.37 13.23 2.82
C ARG A 235 -12.12 12.03 3.73
N ALA A 236 -13.05 11.08 3.78
CA ALA A 236 -12.87 9.84 4.55
C ALA A 236 -11.67 9.01 4.03
N GLN A 237 -11.47 8.93 2.71
CA GLN A 237 -10.30 8.28 2.12
C GLN A 237 -9.00 8.99 2.48
N ILE A 238 -8.98 10.32 2.48
CA ILE A 238 -7.81 11.10 2.91
C ILE A 238 -7.48 10.81 4.37
N ASP A 239 -8.50 10.73 5.24
CA ASP A 239 -8.28 10.46 6.67
C ASP A 239 -7.76 9.02 6.88
N GLN A 240 -8.25 8.03 6.13
CA GLN A 240 -7.70 6.66 6.14
C GLN A 240 -6.25 6.61 5.65
N LEU A 241 -5.91 7.34 4.59
CA LEU A 241 -4.54 7.40 4.09
C LEU A 241 -3.60 8.05 5.10
N LYS A 242 -4.02 9.10 5.79
CA LYS A 242 -3.24 9.72 6.87
C LYS A 242 -3.00 8.75 8.01
N GLU A 243 -4.01 7.99 8.42
CA GLU A 243 -3.86 6.98 9.46
C GLU A 243 -2.86 5.89 9.04
N ARG A 244 -2.93 5.41 7.79
CA ARG A 244 -1.96 4.42 7.28
C ARG A 244 -0.54 4.98 7.20
N ILE A 245 -0.37 6.25 6.83
CA ILE A 245 0.94 6.91 6.83
C ILE A 245 1.50 7.01 8.25
N ASN A 246 0.67 7.34 9.23
CA ASN A 246 1.10 7.40 10.64
C ASN A 246 1.55 6.02 11.13
N GLN A 247 0.78 4.97 10.84
CA GLN A 247 1.16 3.58 11.17
C GLN A 247 2.49 3.19 10.53
N LEU A 248 2.69 3.48 9.24
CA LEU A 248 3.95 3.20 8.56
C LEU A 248 5.14 3.97 9.15
N ASN A 249 4.92 5.21 9.59
CA ASN A 249 5.96 5.99 10.25
C ASN A 249 6.32 5.41 11.63
N GLU A 250 5.33 4.94 12.40
CA GLU A 250 5.55 4.23 13.66
C GLU A 250 6.33 2.92 13.42
N GLU A 251 5.88 2.09 12.47
CA GLU A 251 6.58 0.87 12.05
C GLU A 251 8.03 1.16 11.61
N GLN A 252 8.26 2.24 10.87
CA GLN A 252 9.60 2.66 10.47
C GLN A 252 10.48 3.08 11.66
N GLN A 253 9.92 3.82 12.62
CA GLN A 253 10.64 4.22 13.83
C GLN A 253 11.01 3.00 14.69
N ASP A 254 10.09 2.05 14.84
CA ASP A 254 10.33 0.79 15.57
C ASP A 254 11.43 -0.03 14.89
N LEU A 255 11.38 -0.18 13.55
CA LEU A 255 12.41 -0.87 12.79
C LEU A 255 13.79 -0.20 12.92
N LEU A 256 13.85 1.13 12.86
CA LEU A 256 15.09 1.87 13.05
C LEU A 256 15.66 1.67 14.46
N SER A 257 14.80 1.68 15.49
CA SER A 257 15.22 1.43 16.87
C SER A 257 15.79 0.01 17.03
N SER A 258 15.13 -0.99 16.47
CA SER A 258 15.58 -2.38 16.46
C SER A 258 16.90 -2.57 15.72
N LEU A 259 17.07 -1.90 14.57
CA LEU A 259 18.31 -1.94 13.80
C LEU A 259 19.48 -1.32 14.60
N LEU A 260 19.25 -0.17 15.25
CA LEU A 260 20.26 0.45 16.10
C LEU A 260 20.65 -0.46 17.27
N ASP A 261 19.68 -1.06 17.95
CA ASP A 261 19.93 -2.02 19.03
C ASP A 261 20.71 -3.25 18.53
N LEU A 262 20.38 -3.75 17.34
CA LEU A 262 21.06 -4.87 16.70
C LEU A 262 22.50 -4.50 16.31
N LYS A 263 22.72 -3.31 15.77
CA LYS A 263 24.06 -2.78 15.46
C LYS A 263 24.91 -2.67 16.73
N VAL A 264 24.34 -2.15 17.82
CA VAL A 264 25.03 -2.06 19.12
C VAL A 264 25.34 -3.46 19.67
N GLY A 265 24.38 -4.39 19.60
CA GLY A 265 24.56 -5.79 20.01
C GLY A 265 25.65 -6.51 19.23
N LEU A 266 25.65 -6.36 17.89
CA LEU A 266 26.68 -6.93 17.02
C LEU A 266 28.05 -6.31 17.30
N SER A 267 28.12 -4.99 17.47
CA SER A 267 29.37 -4.30 17.81
C SER A 267 29.94 -4.81 19.13
N ARG A 268 29.08 -5.06 20.14
CA ARG A 268 29.49 -5.67 21.41
C ARG A 268 30.00 -7.10 21.21
N ALA A 269 29.30 -7.92 20.44
CA ALA A 269 29.72 -9.29 20.13
C ALA A 269 31.05 -9.32 19.38
N VAL A 270 31.27 -8.45 18.40
CA VAL A 270 32.52 -8.33 17.66
C VAL A 270 33.67 -7.91 18.59
N LYS A 271 33.45 -6.94 19.48
CA LYS A 271 34.44 -6.57 20.50
C LYS A 271 34.76 -7.75 21.42
N ALA A 272 33.75 -8.51 21.85
CA ALA A 272 33.96 -9.71 22.65
C ALA A 272 34.73 -10.81 21.92
N TRP A 273 34.50 -10.99 20.61
CA TRP A 273 35.28 -11.91 19.77
C TRP A 273 36.72 -11.48 19.56
N LYS A 274 36.97 -10.17 19.42
CA LYS A 274 38.32 -9.61 19.30
C LYS A 274 39.08 -9.54 20.63
N SER A 275 38.38 -9.65 21.76
CA SER A 275 39.01 -9.66 23.09
C SER A 275 39.98 -10.83 23.27
N SER A 276 40.84 -10.73 24.28
CA SER A 276 41.75 -11.79 24.71
C SER A 276 41.01 -13.13 24.94
N GLY A 277 39.82 -13.10 25.53
CA GLY A 277 38.97 -14.27 25.74
C GLY A 277 38.46 -14.89 24.43
N GLY A 278 38.09 -14.06 23.44
CA GLY A 278 37.71 -14.49 22.11
C GLY A 278 38.87 -15.14 21.35
N GLY A 279 40.05 -14.54 21.38
CA GLY A 279 41.27 -15.11 20.80
C GLY A 279 41.65 -16.46 21.44
N ARG A 280 41.45 -16.62 22.76
CA ARG A 280 41.64 -17.92 23.43
C ARG A 280 40.62 -18.97 22.97
N ARG A 281 39.34 -18.61 22.76
CA ARG A 281 38.32 -19.53 22.21
C ARG A 281 38.67 -19.99 20.80
N VAL A 282 39.13 -19.07 19.94
CA VAL A 282 39.60 -19.41 18.59
C VAL A 282 40.76 -20.40 18.68
N ARG A 283 41.77 -20.13 19.53
CA ARG A 283 42.88 -21.07 19.78
C ARG A 283 42.40 -22.44 20.25
N LEU A 284 41.46 -22.50 21.20
CA LEU A 284 40.88 -23.75 21.68
C LEU A 284 40.22 -24.54 20.54
N LEU A 285 39.40 -23.88 19.71
CA LEU A 285 38.76 -24.50 18.55
C LEU A 285 39.78 -25.03 17.54
N THR A 286 40.85 -24.26 17.27
CA THR A 286 41.93 -24.70 16.39
C THR A 286 42.65 -25.92 16.95
N HIS A 287 42.95 -25.95 18.25
CA HIS A 287 43.59 -27.11 18.89
C HIS A 287 42.66 -28.34 18.93
N LEU A 288 41.37 -28.16 19.20
CA LEU A 288 40.38 -29.23 19.16
C LEU A 288 40.25 -29.80 17.74
N ARG A 289 40.19 -28.94 16.73
CA ARG A 289 40.16 -29.36 15.32
C ARG A 289 41.38 -30.22 14.98
N LYS A 290 42.60 -29.76 15.31
CA LYS A 290 43.84 -30.53 15.09
C LYS A 290 43.80 -31.88 15.82
N ALA A 291 43.29 -31.92 17.06
CA ALA A 291 43.20 -33.15 17.83
C ALA A 291 42.20 -34.14 17.21
N VAL A 292 41.05 -33.66 16.72
CA VAL A 292 40.06 -34.49 16.03
C VAL A 292 40.63 -35.02 14.72
N GLU A 293 41.30 -34.18 13.92
CA GLU A 293 41.98 -34.60 12.69
C GLU A 293 42.99 -35.73 12.97
N GLU A 294 43.83 -35.58 14.00
CA GLU A 294 44.81 -36.61 14.39
C GLU A 294 44.14 -37.91 14.87
N VAL A 295 43.05 -37.83 15.65
CA VAL A 295 42.27 -39.02 16.05
C VAL A 295 41.68 -39.71 14.83
N THR A 296 41.11 -38.96 13.89
CA THR A 296 40.51 -39.56 12.68
C THR A 296 41.56 -40.26 11.83
N LEU A 297 42.74 -39.66 11.67
CA LEU A 297 43.88 -40.28 10.98
C LEU A 297 44.30 -41.58 11.66
N LEU A 298 44.57 -41.54 12.98
CA LEU A 298 44.94 -42.73 13.76
C LEU A 298 43.90 -43.84 13.67
N THR A 299 42.61 -43.49 13.72
CA THR A 299 41.51 -44.44 13.64
C THR A 299 41.45 -45.10 12.25
N ASN A 300 41.64 -44.31 11.20
CA ASN A 300 41.70 -44.82 9.82
C ASN A 300 42.90 -45.76 9.63
N PHE A 301 44.08 -45.40 10.15
CA PHE A 301 45.26 -46.26 10.09
C PHE A 301 45.08 -47.58 10.84
N LEU A 302 44.50 -47.55 12.05
CA LEU A 302 44.19 -48.77 12.81
C LEU A 302 43.19 -49.66 12.06
N PHE A 303 42.22 -49.05 11.37
CA PHE A 303 41.23 -49.78 10.57
C PHE A 303 41.85 -50.43 9.33
N SER A 304 42.75 -49.74 8.63
CA SER A 304 43.51 -50.30 7.50
C SER A 304 44.45 -51.44 7.93
N LEU A 305 45.11 -51.29 9.08
CA LEU A 305 45.91 -52.36 9.71
C LEU A 305 45.06 -53.60 10.04
N ALA A 306 43.88 -53.41 10.61
CA ALA A 306 42.96 -54.50 10.93
C ALA A 306 42.49 -55.26 9.67
N LYS A 307 42.42 -54.58 8.52
CA LYS A 307 42.08 -55.16 7.22
C LYS A 307 43.26 -55.77 6.45
N LYS A 308 44.50 -55.67 6.98
CA LYS A 308 45.75 -56.08 6.32
C LYS A 308 46.05 -55.34 5.00
N GLU A 309 45.52 -54.14 4.84
CA GLU A 309 45.85 -53.28 3.70
C GLU A 309 47.22 -52.61 3.93
N SER A 310 48.02 -52.42 2.87
CA SER A 310 49.30 -51.71 2.97
C SER A 310 49.05 -50.24 3.32
N LEU A 311 49.64 -49.77 4.42
CA LEU A 311 49.53 -48.37 4.83
C LEU A 311 50.18 -47.44 3.80
N ASN A 312 49.50 -46.35 3.45
CA ASN A 312 50.09 -45.24 2.71
C ASN A 312 51.08 -44.52 3.64
N LEU A 313 52.37 -44.79 3.47
CA LEU A 313 53.44 -44.20 4.28
C LEU A 313 53.51 -42.67 4.16
N GLU A 314 53.04 -42.09 3.05
CA GLU A 314 53.01 -40.64 2.84
C GLU A 314 52.07 -39.95 3.85
N GLU A 315 50.85 -40.44 4.05
CA GLU A 315 49.90 -39.86 5.03
C GLU A 315 50.34 -40.06 6.48
N LEU A 316 51.19 -41.05 6.74
CA LEU A 316 51.69 -41.39 8.07
C LEU A 316 52.92 -40.53 8.45
N LEU A 317 53.76 -40.18 7.48
CA LEU A 317 55.01 -39.45 7.69
C LEU A 317 54.86 -37.93 7.59
N PHE A 318 53.92 -37.43 6.78
CA PHE A 318 53.71 -35.99 6.62
C PHE A 318 52.71 -35.44 7.63
N GLN A 319 53.12 -34.46 8.44
CA GLN A 319 52.19 -33.67 9.23
C GLN A 319 51.23 -32.92 8.29
N PRO A 320 49.93 -32.79 8.64
CA PRO A 320 49.06 -31.84 7.98
C PRO A 320 49.74 -30.46 8.02
N GLN A 321 49.97 -29.84 6.86
CA GLN A 321 50.61 -28.53 6.78
C GLN A 321 49.92 -27.55 7.73
N GLU A 322 50.71 -26.86 8.54
CA GLU A 322 50.18 -25.79 9.37
C GLU A 322 49.68 -24.68 8.45
N ASP A 323 48.38 -24.39 8.47
CA ASP A 323 47.85 -23.17 7.87
C ASP A 323 48.47 -21.97 8.61
N PRO A 324 49.39 -21.19 7.98
CA PRO A 324 50.03 -20.04 8.62
C PRO A 324 49.05 -18.89 8.88
N SER A 325 47.83 -19.00 8.34
CA SER A 325 46.76 -18.01 8.40
C SER A 325 46.13 -17.86 9.79
N LEU A 326 46.36 -18.79 10.72
CA LEU A 326 45.74 -18.79 12.06
C LEU A 326 46.69 -18.38 13.20
N THR A 327 47.97 -18.18 12.91
CA THR A 327 48.98 -17.67 13.86
C THR A 327 49.08 -16.14 13.89
N LEU A 328 48.46 -15.43 12.95
CA LEU A 328 48.46 -13.97 12.86
C LEU A 328 47.26 -13.32 13.59
N ILE A 329 47.02 -13.73 14.84
CA ILE A 329 46.46 -12.80 15.82
C ILE A 329 47.56 -12.59 16.84
N ASP A 330 48.64 -11.94 16.36
CA ASP A 330 49.61 -11.32 17.24
C ASP A 330 48.86 -10.34 18.14
N GLU A 331 49.37 -10.23 19.36
CA GLU A 331 48.94 -9.33 20.41
C GLU A 331 49.09 -7.88 19.93
N ALA A 332 48.12 -7.42 19.11
CA ALA A 332 47.97 -6.02 18.79
C ALA A 332 47.44 -5.31 20.03
N ASP A 333 48.41 -4.74 20.75
CA ASP A 333 48.36 -3.58 21.63
C ASP A 333 46.98 -2.90 21.73
N ASP A 334 46.47 -2.82 22.97
CA ASP A 334 45.17 -2.27 23.37
C ASP A 334 45.11 -0.72 23.26
N SER A 335 45.81 -0.12 22.30
CA SER A 335 46.03 1.33 22.28
C SER A 335 45.89 1.98 20.91
N GLU A 336 44.77 1.81 20.20
CA GLU A 336 44.27 2.86 19.29
C GLU A 336 42.75 2.95 19.33
N GLU A 337 42.25 4.02 19.96
CA GLU A 337 40.91 4.56 19.71
C GLU A 337 40.78 4.91 18.22
N PRO A 338 39.69 4.55 17.54
CA PRO A 338 39.32 5.25 16.33
C PRO A 338 38.42 6.42 16.73
N THR A 339 39.03 7.59 16.85
CA THR A 339 38.34 8.84 16.50
C THR A 339 37.89 8.73 15.05
N THR A 340 36.58 8.81 14.83
CA THR A 340 35.87 9.67 13.87
C THR A 340 34.57 9.00 13.43
N ASP A 341 33.50 9.27 14.18
CA ASP A 341 32.17 9.38 13.62
C ASP A 341 32.17 10.57 12.66
N ASN A 342 32.27 10.36 11.35
CA ASN A 342 31.78 11.24 10.28
C ASN A 342 32.25 10.71 8.92
N GLU A 343 31.53 9.75 8.36
CA GLU A 343 31.43 9.53 6.89
C GLU A 343 30.47 8.36 6.62
N ALA A 344 29.18 8.65 6.56
CA ALA A 344 28.16 7.89 5.82
C ALA A 344 26.79 8.54 6.04
N MET A 345 26.62 9.76 5.53
CA MET A 345 25.32 10.44 5.40
C MET A 345 25.17 10.96 3.98
N THR A 346 25.49 10.12 2.99
CA THR A 346 25.19 10.34 1.57
C THR A 346 25.20 8.97 0.92
N GLU A 347 24.20 8.69 0.08
CA GLU A 347 23.92 7.42 -0.63
C GLU A 347 23.03 6.41 0.10
N PHE A 348 21.77 6.78 0.30
CA PHE A 348 20.65 5.84 0.17
C PHE A 348 19.46 6.57 -0.48
N SER A 349 19.64 6.89 -1.76
CA SER A 349 18.55 7.09 -2.71
C SER A 349 18.67 5.97 -3.74
N ASP A 350 17.54 5.35 -4.05
CA ASP A 350 17.36 4.21 -4.95
C ASP A 350 17.61 2.83 -4.34
N LEU A 351 16.58 2.30 -3.68
CA LEU A 351 16.17 0.89 -3.78
C LEU A 351 14.72 0.73 -3.29
N THR A 352 13.77 1.38 -3.98
CA THR A 352 12.37 0.97 -3.95
C THR A 352 12.15 -0.12 -4.99
N LYS A 353 12.00 -1.38 -4.55
CA LYS A 353 11.08 -2.40 -5.08
C LYS A 353 11.47 -3.78 -4.54
N GLY A 354 10.66 -4.30 -3.62
CA GLY A 354 10.78 -5.69 -3.20
C GLY A 354 9.94 -5.98 -1.96
N SER A 355 8.74 -6.52 -2.20
CA SER A 355 7.87 -7.28 -1.29
C SER A 355 8.35 -7.43 0.16
N VAL A 356 7.72 -6.70 1.08
CA VAL A 356 7.77 -6.99 2.51
C VAL A 356 6.75 -8.11 2.77
N GLU A 357 7.19 -9.35 2.61
CA GLU A 357 6.50 -10.50 3.19
C GLU A 357 7.41 -11.10 4.27
N ASN A 358 6.97 -10.95 5.51
CA ASN A 358 7.28 -11.76 6.69
C ASN A 358 8.75 -12.16 6.86
N MET A 359 9.50 -11.28 7.50
CA MET A 359 10.77 -11.64 8.11
C MET A 359 10.69 -11.45 9.63
N ASP A 360 9.95 -12.35 10.30
CA ASP A 360 10.07 -12.63 11.74
C ASP A 360 11.41 -13.34 12.04
N ILE A 361 12.50 -12.84 11.47
CA ILE A 361 13.84 -13.40 11.63
C ILE A 361 14.66 -12.30 12.27
N PHE A 362 14.66 -12.30 13.59
CA PHE A 362 15.64 -11.75 14.55
C PHE A 362 14.90 -11.20 15.76
N ASN A 363 14.30 -12.13 16.48
CA ASN A 363 13.78 -11.91 17.81
C ASN A 363 14.90 -11.31 18.70
N SER A 364 14.62 -10.20 19.37
CA SER A 364 15.55 -9.50 20.29
C SER A 364 16.07 -10.40 21.42
N SER A 365 15.39 -11.51 21.70
CA SER A 365 15.84 -12.58 22.58
C SER A 365 17.13 -13.26 22.10
N SER A 366 17.32 -13.45 20.79
CA SER A 366 18.49 -14.14 20.24
C SER A 366 19.79 -13.35 20.45
N ILE A 367 19.71 -12.02 20.48
CA ILE A 367 20.87 -11.14 20.69
C ILE A 367 21.22 -11.02 22.17
N LYS A 368 20.21 -10.99 23.06
CA LYS A 368 20.43 -11.11 24.52
C LYS A 368 21.11 -12.43 24.86
N SER A 369 20.72 -13.52 24.20
CA SER A 369 21.37 -14.82 24.33
C SER A 369 22.84 -14.78 23.85
N LEU A 370 23.14 -14.13 22.72
CA LEU A 370 24.51 -14.02 22.23
C LEU A 370 25.42 -13.26 23.20
N SER A 371 25.01 -12.10 23.73
CA SER A 371 25.81 -11.37 24.74
C SER A 371 26.11 -12.25 25.97
N SER A 372 25.11 -12.99 26.46
CA SER A 372 25.27 -13.85 27.64
C SER A 372 26.25 -15.02 27.44
N VAL A 373 26.46 -15.47 26.20
CA VAL A 373 27.44 -16.52 25.86
C VAL A 373 28.88 -15.98 25.86
N PHE A 374 29.06 -14.68 25.68
CA PHE A 374 30.39 -14.06 25.70
C PHE A 374 30.77 -13.53 27.09
N ASP A 375 29.81 -13.02 27.86
CA ASP A 375 30.07 -12.31 29.12
C ASP A 375 30.37 -13.25 30.34
N ASN A 376 30.07 -14.55 30.26
CA ASN A 376 30.14 -15.49 31.42
C ASN A 376 31.21 -16.59 31.34
N CYS A 377 32.30 -16.41 30.59
CA CYS A 377 33.35 -17.43 30.49
C CYS A 377 34.47 -17.18 31.49
N ASP A 378 34.63 -18.11 32.44
CA ASP A 378 35.74 -18.12 33.38
C ASP A 378 37.07 -18.33 32.62
N GLU A 379 37.88 -17.29 32.51
CA GLU A 379 39.12 -17.29 31.73
C GLU A 379 40.08 -18.38 32.15
N THR A 380 40.08 -18.71 33.43
CA THR A 380 40.93 -19.74 34.03
C THR A 380 40.54 -21.13 33.54
N ALA A 381 39.23 -21.40 33.46
CA ALA A 381 38.71 -22.65 32.91
C ALA A 381 39.09 -22.82 31.44
N LEU A 382 39.04 -21.75 30.65
CA LEU A 382 39.35 -21.80 29.22
C LEU A 382 40.84 -22.10 28.96
N LEU A 383 41.74 -21.51 29.75
CA LEU A 383 43.18 -21.83 29.70
C LEU A 383 43.46 -23.27 30.10
N THR A 384 42.81 -23.78 31.16
CA THR A 384 42.96 -25.19 31.55
C THR A 384 42.47 -26.13 30.45
N GLN A 385 41.36 -25.81 29.75
CA GLN A 385 40.88 -26.60 28.62
C GLN A 385 41.85 -26.58 27.44
N ILE A 386 42.40 -25.42 27.07
CA ILE A 386 43.41 -25.31 26.01
C ILE A 386 44.62 -26.19 26.33
N SER A 387 45.16 -26.10 27.55
CA SER A 387 46.32 -26.89 27.97
C SER A 387 46.02 -28.39 27.97
N SER A 388 44.81 -28.80 28.38
CA SER A 388 44.36 -30.19 28.32
C SER A 388 44.30 -30.71 26.88
N VAL A 389 43.73 -29.94 25.97
CA VAL A 389 43.61 -30.33 24.55
C VAL A 389 44.98 -30.40 23.89
N GLN A 390 45.88 -29.45 24.18
CA GLN A 390 47.26 -29.51 23.71
C GLN A 390 48.00 -30.76 24.22
N ASN A 391 47.84 -31.08 25.52
CA ASN A 391 48.42 -32.31 26.08
C ASN A 391 47.86 -33.57 25.42
N THR A 392 46.57 -33.60 25.07
CA THR A 392 45.98 -34.72 24.32
C THR A 392 46.52 -34.80 22.90
N LEU A 393 46.69 -33.67 22.21
CA LEU A 393 47.28 -33.63 20.88
C LEU A 393 48.71 -34.19 20.88
N VAL A 394 49.55 -33.77 21.84
CA VAL A 394 50.92 -34.29 21.98
C VAL A 394 50.92 -35.80 22.21
N LYS A 395 50.00 -36.31 23.05
CA LYS A 395 49.86 -37.76 23.27
C LYS A 395 49.43 -38.50 21.99
N LEU A 396 48.52 -37.94 21.21
CA LEU A 396 48.08 -38.53 19.94
C LEU A 396 49.22 -38.56 18.91
N GLN A 397 50.00 -37.49 18.81
CA GLN A 397 51.18 -37.45 17.95
C GLN A 397 52.25 -38.47 18.39
N GLN A 398 52.45 -38.64 19.70
CA GLN A 398 53.33 -39.68 20.24
C GLN A 398 52.82 -41.10 19.89
N LEU A 399 51.51 -41.34 19.97
CA LEU A 399 50.91 -42.60 19.56
C LEU A 399 51.08 -42.85 18.05
N ARG A 400 50.96 -41.82 17.21
CA ARG A 400 51.27 -41.92 15.79
C ARG A 400 52.72 -42.33 15.57
N GLN A 401 53.66 -41.67 16.26
CA GLN A 401 55.08 -42.02 16.17
C GLN A 401 55.36 -43.46 16.60
N GLN A 402 54.78 -43.90 17.72
CA GLN A 402 54.92 -45.28 18.18
C GLN A 402 54.35 -46.29 17.18
N LEU A 403 53.24 -45.94 16.51
CA LEU A 403 52.63 -46.76 15.47
C LEU A 403 53.52 -46.83 14.21
N ILE A 404 54.14 -45.71 13.81
CA ILE A 404 55.15 -45.65 12.75
C ILE A 404 56.33 -46.55 13.10
N ASP A 405 56.92 -46.39 14.29
CA ASP A 405 58.10 -47.13 14.73
C ASP A 405 57.80 -48.63 14.82
N SER A 406 56.63 -49.01 15.35
CA SER A 406 56.20 -50.40 15.43
C SER A 406 55.95 -51.01 14.05
N TYR A 407 55.38 -50.24 13.11
CA TYR A 407 55.16 -50.70 11.73
C TYR A 407 56.48 -50.85 10.98
N ALA A 408 57.41 -49.90 11.12
CA ALA A 408 58.76 -49.97 10.58
C ALA A 408 59.55 -51.18 11.12
N ASN A 409 59.42 -51.48 12.41
CA ASN A 409 60.01 -52.66 13.04
C ASN A 409 59.40 -53.97 12.52
N HIS A 410 58.08 -54.00 12.28
CA HIS A 410 57.38 -55.16 11.71
C HIS A 410 57.77 -55.41 10.24
N LEU A 411 58.13 -54.37 9.49
CA LEU A 411 58.62 -54.49 8.11
C LEU A 411 60.10 -54.93 8.02
N GLY A 412 60.82 -54.99 9.14
CA GLY A 412 62.11 -55.68 9.26
C GLY A 412 63.31 -54.95 8.65
N GLY A 413 64.01 -54.14 9.45
CA GLY A 413 65.46 -53.94 9.36
C GLY A 413 66.07 -53.31 8.09
N LYS A 414 65.28 -52.82 7.13
CA LYS A 414 65.74 -51.96 6.03
C LYS A 414 64.65 -50.96 5.64
N LEU A 415 64.62 -49.85 6.37
CA LEU A 415 64.27 -48.58 5.76
C LEU A 415 65.52 -47.72 5.90
N ASP A 416 66.34 -47.69 4.85
CA ASP A 416 67.31 -46.60 4.66
C ASP A 416 66.49 -45.33 4.38
N CYS A 417 65.98 -44.72 5.44
CA CYS A 417 65.49 -43.34 5.38
C CYS A 417 66.72 -42.43 5.46
N ASN A 418 67.48 -42.29 4.36
CA ASN A 418 68.12 -41.01 4.12
C ASN A 418 67.00 -40.04 3.74
N VAL A 419 66.55 -39.25 4.71
CA VAL A 419 65.63 -38.13 4.47
C VAL A 419 66.36 -36.87 4.91
N GLN A 420 66.74 -36.08 3.91
CA GLN A 420 66.99 -34.65 4.04
C GLN A 420 65.66 -33.89 4.08
#